data_AF-A0A1Z4QJT2-F1
#
_entry.id   AF-A0A1Z4QJT2-F1
#
_cell.length_a   1.000
_cell.length_b   1.000
_cell.length_c   1.000
_cell.angle_alpha   90.00
_cell.angle_beta   90.00
_cell.angle_gamma   90.00
#
_symmetry.space_group_name_H-M   'P 1'
#
loop_
_entity.id
_entity.type
_entity.pdbx_description
1 polymer ?
#
loop_
_entity_poly.entity_id
_entity_poly.type
_entity_poly.pdbx_seq_one_letter_code
_entity_poly.pdbx_strand_id
1 'polypeptide(L)'
;MPQRKLPKKSTSSVALEPEVAIAIIGLFSAAADGEGITSTEEYALSEFLSGVGLFEDYSEEDFEELTEQVVSLIEEEDPEELVAQAIDSLPNEDYREAAYITAILVVGIDEEVPEAEQDYISELQGALNISDERAQELIDELFGEYDEDEEEEE
;
A
#
# COMPACT_ATOMS: atom_id res chain seq x y z
N MET A 1 -11.46 34.42 -0.77
CA MET A 1 -11.10 33.00 -0.59
C MET A 1 -10.30 32.58 -1.83
N PRO A 2 -8.98 32.35 -1.76
CA PRO A 2 -8.24 31.83 -2.89
C PRO A 2 -8.44 30.32 -2.97
N GLN A 3 -8.68 29.82 -4.19
CA GLN A 3 -8.96 28.42 -4.48
C GLN A 3 -7.69 27.56 -4.36
N ARG A 4 -7.76 26.46 -3.60
CA ARG A 4 -6.73 25.41 -3.55
C ARG A 4 -6.59 24.81 -4.95
N LYS A 5 -5.39 24.94 -5.54
CA LYS A 5 -4.97 24.21 -6.73
C LYS A 5 -3.82 23.32 -6.28
N LEU A 6 -3.91 22.04 -6.63
CA LEU A 6 -2.84 21.05 -6.41
C LEU A 6 -1.51 21.58 -6.98
N PRO A 7 -0.39 21.44 -6.25
CA PRO A 7 0.90 21.94 -6.70
C PRO A 7 1.38 21.17 -7.94
N LYS A 8 2.09 21.89 -8.81
CA LYS A 8 2.71 21.35 -10.02
C LYS A 8 3.97 20.59 -9.64
N LYS A 9 4.06 19.34 -10.13
CA LYS A 9 5.22 18.44 -10.21
C LYS A 9 6.57 19.13 -9.95
N SER A 10 7.09 18.94 -8.74
CA SER A 10 8.43 19.37 -8.34
C SER A 10 9.49 18.50 -9.04
N THR A 11 10.45 19.16 -9.66
CA THR A 11 11.55 18.54 -10.42
C THR A 11 12.78 18.41 -9.54
N SER A 12 12.75 17.52 -8.56
CA SER A 12 13.95 16.93 -7.92
C SER A 12 13.49 15.86 -6.92
N SER A 13 13.20 14.67 -7.41
CA SER A 13 13.03 13.51 -6.54
C SER A 13 13.94 12.43 -7.09
N VAL A 14 14.86 11.94 -6.26
CA VAL A 14 15.50 10.66 -6.52
C VAL A 14 14.36 9.64 -6.61
N ALA A 15 14.32 8.84 -7.68
CA ALA A 15 13.33 7.77 -7.77
C ALA A 15 13.61 6.79 -6.62
N LEU A 16 12.58 6.49 -5.82
CA LEU A 16 12.69 5.52 -4.75
C LEU A 16 12.87 4.13 -5.38
N GLU A 17 13.54 3.23 -4.66
CA GLU A 17 13.53 1.82 -5.04
C GLU A 17 12.09 1.29 -4.89
N PRO A 18 11.62 0.42 -5.80
CA PRO A 18 10.23 -0.07 -5.79
C PRO A 18 9.81 -0.65 -4.43
N GLU A 19 10.71 -1.36 -3.77
CA GLU A 19 10.50 -1.99 -2.46
C GLU A 19 10.26 -0.94 -1.38
N VAL A 20 11.04 0.15 -1.40
CA VAL A 20 10.87 1.30 -0.50
C VAL A 20 9.56 2.04 -0.80
N ALA A 21 9.24 2.24 -2.07
CA ALA A 21 7.99 2.89 -2.48
C ALA A 21 6.75 2.07 -2.05
N ILE A 22 6.77 0.75 -2.20
CA ILE A 22 5.70 -0.14 -1.76
C ILE A 22 5.55 -0.11 -0.24
N ALA A 23 6.67 -0.18 0.51
CA ALA A 23 6.65 -0.10 1.97
C ALA A 23 6.08 1.24 2.48
N ILE A 24 6.45 2.36 1.85
CA ILE A 24 5.86 3.68 2.16
C ILE A 24 4.35 3.65 1.93
N ILE A 25 3.88 3.17 0.78
CA ILE A 25 2.44 3.11 0.49
C ILE A 25 1.71 2.24 1.52
N GLY A 26 2.24 1.06 1.86
CA GLY A 26 1.66 0.21 2.90
C GLY A 26 1.57 0.91 4.26
N LEU A 27 2.65 1.54 4.70
CA LEU A 27 2.72 2.23 5.99
C LEU A 27 1.75 3.43 6.06
N PHE A 28 1.63 4.19 4.99
CA PHE A 28 0.67 5.30 4.90
C PHE A 28 -0.79 4.83 4.83
N SER A 29 -1.02 3.62 4.31
CA SER A 29 -2.34 2.99 4.33
C SER A 29 -2.78 2.66 5.75
N ALA A 30 -1.88 2.14 6.61
CA ALA A 30 -2.14 1.93 8.04
C ALA A 30 -2.44 3.22 8.82
N ALA A 31 -2.06 4.38 8.28
CA ALA A 31 -2.27 5.67 8.94
C ALA A 31 -3.49 6.43 8.38
N ALA A 32 -4.21 5.87 7.41
CA ALA A 32 -5.19 6.60 6.60
C ALA A 32 -6.43 7.02 7.39
N ASP A 33 -6.79 6.28 8.44
CA ASP A 33 -7.90 6.59 9.34
C ASP A 33 -7.63 7.79 10.28
N GLY A 34 -6.38 8.23 10.38
CA GLY A 34 -5.94 9.32 11.24
C GLY A 34 -5.72 8.93 12.71
N GLU A 35 -5.80 7.65 13.08
CA GLU A 35 -5.42 7.14 14.40
C GLU A 35 -3.90 6.86 14.49
N GLY A 36 -3.23 6.79 13.33
CA GLY A 36 -1.79 6.61 13.20
C GLY A 36 -1.39 5.14 13.32
N ILE A 37 -0.12 4.83 13.00
CA ILE A 37 0.34 3.45 12.90
C ILE A 37 0.39 2.81 14.29
N THR A 38 -0.36 1.74 14.48
CA THR A 38 -0.32 0.89 15.66
C THR A 38 0.81 -0.15 15.56
N SER A 39 1.28 -0.65 16.71
CA SER A 39 2.28 -1.73 16.73
C SER A 39 1.79 -3.05 16.10
N THR A 40 0.46 -3.24 16.01
CA THR A 40 -0.13 -4.39 15.33
C THR A 40 0.05 -4.27 13.82
N GLU A 41 -0.24 -3.09 13.27
CA GLU A 41 -0.11 -2.81 11.83
C GLU A 41 1.35 -2.78 11.39
N GLU A 42 2.25 -2.24 12.22
CA GLU A 42 3.69 -2.26 11.97
C GLU A 42 4.23 -3.69 11.86
N TYR A 43 3.85 -4.57 12.79
CA TYR A 43 4.27 -5.98 12.77
C TYR A 43 3.60 -6.76 11.63
N ALA A 44 2.33 -6.49 11.36
CA ALA A 44 1.60 -7.13 10.28
C ALA A 44 2.14 -6.73 8.90
N LEU A 45 2.65 -5.51 8.75
CA LEU A 45 3.24 -5.03 7.49
C LEU A 45 4.42 -5.91 7.06
N SER A 46 5.36 -6.25 7.94
CA SER A 46 6.48 -7.14 7.57
C SER A 46 6.02 -8.54 7.19
N GLU A 47 5.03 -9.09 7.92
CA GLU A 47 4.46 -10.41 7.60
C GLU A 47 3.75 -10.39 6.24
N PHE A 48 2.98 -9.35 5.93
CA PHE A 48 2.29 -9.25 4.64
C PHE A 48 3.22 -8.95 3.48
N LEU A 49 4.24 -8.12 3.67
CA LEU A 49 5.25 -7.89 2.64
C LEU A 49 5.89 -9.21 2.24
N SER A 50 6.20 -10.11 3.18
CA SER A 50 6.74 -11.45 2.87
C SER A 50 5.83 -12.31 1.97
N GLY A 51 4.52 -12.07 2.00
CA GLY A 51 3.53 -12.73 1.14
C GLY A 51 3.41 -12.11 -0.26
N VAL A 52 3.94 -10.90 -0.46
CA VAL A 52 4.05 -10.26 -1.77
C VAL A 52 5.32 -10.79 -2.43
N GLY A 53 5.20 -11.38 -3.63
CA GLY A 53 6.31 -12.06 -4.30
C GLY A 53 7.60 -11.23 -4.48
N LEU A 54 7.51 -9.90 -4.42
CA LEU A 54 8.68 -9.01 -4.42
C LEU A 54 9.58 -9.16 -3.19
N PHE A 55 9.02 -9.53 -2.04
CA PHE A 55 9.76 -9.66 -0.77
C PHE A 55 9.90 -11.12 -0.31
N GLU A 56 9.63 -12.10 -1.18
CA GLU A 56 9.67 -13.53 -0.82
C GLU A 56 11.04 -13.99 -0.30
N ASP A 57 12.11 -13.33 -0.77
CA ASP A 57 13.50 -13.64 -0.42
C ASP A 57 14.06 -12.73 0.70
N TYR A 58 13.26 -11.80 1.25
CA TYR A 58 13.72 -10.89 2.30
C TYR A 58 13.96 -11.65 3.61
N SER A 59 15.11 -11.41 4.22
CA SER A 59 15.42 -11.84 5.59
C SER A 59 14.94 -10.82 6.62
N GLU A 60 14.98 -11.20 7.90
CA GLU A 60 14.71 -10.27 9.02
C GLU A 60 15.63 -9.03 8.96
N GLU A 61 16.89 -9.20 8.54
CA GLU A 61 17.86 -8.09 8.41
C GLU A 61 17.48 -7.16 7.24
N ASP A 62 17.02 -7.71 6.12
CA ASP A 62 16.57 -6.91 4.96
C ASP A 62 15.32 -6.07 5.31
N PHE A 63 14.40 -6.62 6.10
CA PHE A 63 13.23 -5.88 6.60
C PHE A 63 13.61 -4.79 7.61
N GLU A 64 14.60 -5.04 8.47
CA GLU A 64 15.14 -4.01 9.38
C GLU A 64 15.75 -2.85 8.59
N GLU A 65 16.58 -3.14 7.58
CA GLU A 65 17.18 -2.12 6.70
C GLU A 65 16.12 -1.34 5.89
N LEU A 66 15.08 -2.03 5.39
CA LEU A 66 13.96 -1.39 4.71
C LEU A 66 13.21 -0.44 5.65
N THR A 67 12.95 -0.88 6.88
CA THR A 67 12.25 -0.07 7.89
C THR A 67 13.05 1.17 8.24
N GLU A 68 14.36 1.04 8.48
CA GLU A 68 15.24 2.17 8.77
C GLU A 68 15.24 3.20 7.63
N GLN A 69 15.25 2.75 6.37
CA GLN A 69 15.16 3.62 5.20
C GLN A 69 13.84 4.36 5.12
N VAL A 70 12.71 3.67 5.31
CA VAL A 70 11.38 4.29 5.29
C VAL A 70 11.22 5.33 6.40
N VAL A 71 11.68 5.02 7.62
CA VAL A 71 11.64 5.96 8.75
C VAL A 71 12.47 7.21 8.45
N SER A 72 13.69 7.06 7.92
CA SER A 72 14.53 8.20 7.54
C SER A 72 13.80 9.12 6.55
N LEU A 73 13.16 8.55 5.51
CA LEU A 73 12.43 9.33 4.52
C LEU A 73 11.23 10.09 5.11
N ILE A 74 10.49 9.45 6.04
CA ILE A 74 9.34 10.09 6.72
C ILE A 74 9.79 11.25 7.61
N GLU A 75 10.98 11.15 8.23
CA GLU A 75 11.54 12.24 9.03
C GLU A 75 12.06 13.41 8.18
N GLU A 76 12.45 13.15 6.94
CA GLU A 76 13.09 14.12 6.04
C GLU A 76 12.13 14.82 5.07
N GLU A 77 11.05 14.16 4.66
CA GLU A 77 10.16 14.64 3.60
C GLU A 77 8.73 14.95 4.09
N ASP A 78 8.03 15.82 3.34
CA ASP A 78 6.62 16.10 3.59
C ASP A 78 5.77 14.85 3.25
N PRO A 79 4.87 14.39 4.14
CA PRO A 79 4.16 13.11 3.96
C PRO A 79 3.38 12.99 2.65
N GLU A 80 2.69 14.07 2.24
CA GLU A 80 1.95 14.11 0.96
C GLU A 80 2.90 14.05 -0.27
N GLU A 81 4.10 14.63 -0.16
CA GLU A 81 5.09 14.60 -1.24
C GLU A 81 5.74 13.22 -1.35
N LEU A 82 6.01 12.56 -0.22
CA LEU A 82 6.62 11.24 -0.14
C LEU A 82 5.71 10.16 -0.75
N VAL A 83 4.41 10.16 -0.44
CA VAL A 83 3.44 9.24 -1.07
C VAL A 83 3.35 9.47 -2.58
N ALA A 84 3.32 10.73 -3.02
CA ALA A 84 3.30 11.05 -4.44
C ALA A 84 4.59 10.58 -5.15
N GLN A 85 5.75 10.70 -4.51
CA GLN A 85 7.03 10.22 -5.02
C GLN A 85 7.07 8.69 -5.08
N ALA A 86 6.53 8.00 -4.06
CA ALA A 86 6.43 6.55 -4.03
C ALA A 86 5.61 6.04 -5.24
N ILE A 87 4.43 6.62 -5.48
CA ILE A 87 3.59 6.28 -6.64
C ILE A 87 4.33 6.54 -7.96
N ASP A 88 4.99 7.69 -8.11
CA ASP A 88 5.78 8.04 -9.30
C ASP A 88 6.99 7.10 -9.51
N SER A 89 7.42 6.35 -8.48
CA SER A 89 8.57 5.43 -8.50
C SER A 89 8.20 3.99 -8.86
N LEU A 90 6.94 3.70 -9.19
CA LEU A 90 6.46 2.36 -9.58
C LEU A 90 6.23 2.27 -11.11
N PRO A 91 7.28 1.95 -11.91
CA PRO A 91 7.23 2.11 -13.36
C PRO A 91 6.34 1.09 -14.08
N ASN A 92 6.26 -0.14 -13.58
CA ASN A 92 5.53 -1.24 -14.23
C ASN A 92 4.22 -1.54 -13.48
N GLU A 93 3.39 -2.37 -14.10
CA GLU A 93 2.11 -2.80 -13.56
C GLU A 93 2.29 -3.67 -12.31
N ASP A 94 3.20 -4.64 -12.36
CA ASP A 94 3.49 -5.56 -11.24
C ASP A 94 3.81 -4.83 -9.92
N TYR A 95 4.63 -3.78 -9.95
CA TYR A 95 4.96 -2.98 -8.76
C TYR A 95 3.78 -2.15 -8.26
N ARG A 96 2.93 -1.68 -9.16
CA ARG A 96 1.71 -0.94 -8.79
C ARG A 96 0.69 -1.88 -8.15
N GLU A 97 0.51 -3.06 -8.72
CA GLU A 97 -0.34 -4.10 -8.12
C GLU A 97 0.21 -4.54 -6.76
N ALA A 98 1.52 -4.76 -6.64
CA ALA A 98 2.15 -5.08 -5.35
C ALA A 98 1.88 -4.00 -4.29
N ALA A 99 2.05 -2.71 -4.64
CA ALA A 99 1.72 -1.61 -3.73
C ALA A 99 0.25 -1.59 -3.31
N TYR A 100 -0.65 -1.86 -4.26
CA TYR A 100 -2.09 -1.91 -4.00
C TYR A 100 -2.48 -3.09 -3.09
N ILE A 101 -1.95 -4.28 -3.38
CA ILE A 101 -2.12 -5.50 -2.56
C ILE A 101 -1.65 -5.22 -1.13
N THR A 102 -0.45 -4.64 -0.95
CA THR A 102 0.07 -4.29 0.38
C THR A 102 -0.88 -3.34 1.11
N ALA A 103 -1.39 -2.31 0.45
CA ALA A 103 -2.31 -1.35 1.06
C ALA A 103 -3.61 -2.02 1.53
N ILE A 104 -4.20 -2.90 0.71
CA ILE A 104 -5.44 -3.62 1.08
C ILE A 104 -5.19 -4.58 2.23
N LEU A 105 -4.09 -5.34 2.21
CA LEU A 105 -3.76 -6.28 3.29
C LEU A 105 -3.60 -5.58 4.64
N VAL A 106 -2.99 -4.39 4.64
CA VAL A 106 -2.80 -3.57 5.84
C VAL A 106 -4.15 -3.02 6.34
N VAL A 107 -4.93 -2.39 5.46
CA VAL A 107 -6.25 -1.86 5.81
C VAL A 107 -7.21 -2.97 6.27
N GLY A 108 -7.09 -4.17 5.70
CA GLY A 108 -7.90 -5.34 6.05
C GLY A 108 -7.47 -6.08 7.33
N ILE A 109 -6.49 -5.57 8.10
CA ILE A 109 -6.07 -6.18 9.37
C ILE A 109 -7.22 -6.20 10.37
N ASP A 110 -7.95 -5.09 10.43
CA ASP A 110 -9.03 -4.92 11.39
C ASP A 110 -10.33 -5.56 10.87
N GLU A 111 -11.16 -6.05 11.78
CA GLU A 111 -12.45 -6.69 11.44
C GLU A 111 -13.43 -5.71 10.77
N GLU A 112 -13.22 -4.40 10.92
CA GLU A 112 -14.03 -3.34 10.32
C GLU A 112 -13.12 -2.35 9.58
N VAL A 113 -13.35 -2.18 8.27
CA VAL A 113 -12.65 -1.17 7.46
C VAL A 113 -13.49 0.12 7.42
N PRO A 114 -13.06 1.22 8.08
CA PRO A 114 -13.79 2.50 8.09
C PRO A 114 -13.95 3.11 6.69
N GLU A 115 -14.96 3.97 6.52
CA GLU A 115 -15.23 4.67 5.24
C GLU A 115 -14.01 5.47 4.73
N ALA A 116 -13.24 6.07 5.65
CA ALA A 116 -12.03 6.82 5.32
C ALA A 116 -10.94 5.96 4.65
N GLU A 117 -10.78 4.71 5.09
CA GLU A 117 -9.81 3.79 4.50
C GLU A 117 -10.30 3.26 3.16
N GLN A 118 -11.60 3.00 3.01
CA GLN A 118 -12.18 2.63 1.71
C GLN A 118 -12.00 3.75 0.67
N ASP A 119 -12.25 5.00 1.07
CA ASP A 119 -12.02 6.17 0.23
C ASP A 119 -10.53 6.28 -0.16
N TYR A 120 -9.62 6.11 0.81
CA TYR A 120 -8.19 6.11 0.56
C TYR A 120 -7.75 5.02 -0.43
N ILE A 121 -8.22 3.78 -0.25
CA ILE A 121 -7.91 2.66 -1.17
C ILE A 121 -8.43 2.95 -2.59
N SER A 122 -9.61 3.55 -2.72
CA SER A 122 -10.17 3.95 -4.02
C SER A 122 -9.35 5.07 -4.69
N GLU A 123 -8.89 6.06 -3.92
CA GLU A 123 -8.00 7.10 -4.44
C GLU A 123 -6.64 6.52 -4.87
N LEU A 124 -6.08 5.62 -4.08
CA LEU A 124 -4.81 4.94 -4.35
C LEU A 124 -4.90 4.09 -5.62
N GLN A 125 -5.99 3.34 -5.82
CA GLN A 125 -6.25 2.57 -7.04
C GLN A 125 -6.13 3.45 -8.29
N GLY A 126 -6.79 4.62 -8.27
CA GLY A 126 -6.76 5.58 -9.36
C GLY A 126 -5.35 6.16 -9.59
N ALA A 127 -4.62 6.46 -8.52
CA ALA A 127 -3.26 7.00 -8.59
C ALA A 127 -2.25 5.98 -9.16
N LEU A 128 -2.42 4.70 -8.82
CA LEU A 128 -1.65 3.59 -9.35
C LEU A 128 -2.07 3.19 -10.78
N ASN A 129 -3.14 3.79 -11.31
CA ASN A 129 -3.69 3.50 -12.64
C ASN A 129 -4.05 2.00 -12.79
N ILE A 130 -4.72 1.45 -11.77
CA ILE A 130 -5.28 0.09 -11.76
C ILE A 130 -6.76 0.19 -12.16
N SER A 131 -7.20 -0.65 -13.09
CA SER A 131 -8.61 -0.67 -13.52
C SER A 131 -9.51 -1.22 -12.43
N ASP A 132 -10.79 -0.82 -12.42
CA ASP A 132 -11.77 -1.34 -11.46
C ASP A 132 -11.88 -2.87 -11.52
N GLU A 133 -11.81 -3.44 -12.74
CA GLU A 133 -11.82 -4.88 -12.97
C GLU A 133 -10.60 -5.56 -12.32
N ARG A 134 -9.40 -5.02 -12.52
CA ARG A 134 -8.17 -5.60 -11.94
C ARG A 134 -8.11 -5.41 -10.43
N ALA A 135 -8.57 -4.27 -9.91
CA ALA A 135 -8.64 -4.04 -8.48
C ALA A 135 -9.57 -5.05 -7.79
N GLN A 136 -10.73 -5.32 -8.39
CA GLN A 136 -11.65 -6.34 -7.89
C GLN A 136 -11.04 -7.74 -7.95
N GLU A 137 -10.39 -8.11 -9.05
CA GLU A 137 -9.67 -9.39 -9.16
C GLU A 137 -8.64 -9.57 -8.05
N LEU A 138 -7.83 -8.54 -7.77
CA LEU A 138 -6.82 -8.57 -6.70
C LEU A 138 -7.45 -8.76 -5.31
N ILE A 139 -8.55 -8.06 -5.03
CA ILE A 139 -9.28 -8.22 -3.77
C ILE A 139 -9.85 -9.64 -3.66
N ASP A 140 -10.45 -10.16 -4.73
CA ASP A 140 -10.99 -11.52 -4.78
C ASP A 140 -9.88 -12.57 -4.63
N GLU A 141 -8.69 -12.36 -5.19
CA GLU A 141 -7.54 -13.25 -5.03
C GLU A 141 -7.02 -13.29 -3.57
N LEU A 142 -7.11 -12.17 -2.84
CA LEU A 142 -6.59 -12.04 -1.47
C LEU A 142 -7.60 -12.50 -0.40
N PHE A 143 -8.87 -12.11 -0.55
CA PHE A 143 -9.92 -12.30 0.46
C PHE A 143 -11.07 -13.18 -0.03
N GLY A 144 -11.13 -13.48 -1.32
CA GLY A 144 -12.08 -14.42 -1.88
C GLY A 144 -11.62 -15.85 -1.62
N GLU A 145 -12.00 -16.40 -0.47
CA GLU A 145 -11.84 -17.82 -0.17
C GLU A 145 -13.22 -18.51 -0.05
N TYR A 146 -13.41 -19.56 -0.87
CA TYR A 146 -14.36 -20.68 -0.76
C TYR A 146 -15.88 -20.46 -0.94
N ASP A 147 -16.33 -20.27 -2.19
CA ASP A 147 -17.68 -20.67 -2.64
C ASP A 147 -17.59 -21.90 -3.59
N GLU A 148 -16.91 -22.98 -3.20
CA GLU A 148 -17.04 -24.29 -3.87
C GLU A 148 -17.05 -25.42 -2.82
N ASP A 149 -18.12 -25.53 -2.03
CA ASP A 149 -18.61 -26.79 -1.45
C ASP A 149 -20.06 -26.64 -0.92
N GLU A 150 -20.91 -25.90 -1.64
CA GLU A 150 -22.37 -26.06 -1.53
C GLU A 150 -22.89 -26.46 -2.91
N GLU A 151 -22.93 -27.78 -3.19
CA GLU A 151 -23.99 -28.48 -3.94
C GLU A 151 -23.53 -29.88 -4.39
N GLU A 152 -23.62 -30.88 -3.51
CA GLU A 152 -24.17 -32.17 -3.93
C GLU A 152 -25.36 -32.49 -3.03
N GLU A 153 -26.49 -31.85 -3.31
CA GLU A 153 -27.79 -32.48 -3.05
C GLU A 153 -27.98 -33.61 -4.09
N GLU A 154 -27.83 -34.88 -3.66
CA GLU A 154 -28.79 -35.98 -3.91
C GLU A 154 -28.61 -37.15 -2.92
#